data_AF-A0A3M1XPE4-F1
#
_entry.id   AF-A0A3M1XPE4-F1
#
_cell.length_a   1.000
_cell.length_b   1.000
_cell.length_c   1.000
_cell.angle_alpha   90.00
_cell.angle_beta   90.00
_cell.angle_gamma   90.00
#
_symmetry.space_group_name_H-M   'P 1'
#
loop_
_entity.id
_entity.type
_entity.pdbx_description
1 polymer ?
#
loop_
_entity_poly.entity_id
_entity_poly.type
_entity_poly.pdbx_seq_one_letter_code
_entity_poly.pdbx_strand_id
1 'polypeptide(L)'
;SALAAVLVLFLLVGCAKKMSEKEYYDLAMQSMNQEKMEQARDYFQKILDEYPNGVFSSEALFMVAFIDANYLKNYAEARRYYEEFLQKYPNHELASSARYELEHLGKPVEELPFLKGDSTAKAPNNSQSAASASE
;
A
#
# COMPACT_ATOMS: atom_id res chain seq x y z
N SER A 1 -18.91 13.81 -52.00
CA SER A 1 -17.90 14.41 -51.09
C SER A 1 -17.15 13.29 -50.37
N ALA A 2 -15.97 12.92 -50.90
CA ALA A 2 -15.11 11.86 -50.35
C ALA A 2 -14.55 12.17 -48.94
N LEU A 3 -14.74 13.40 -48.46
CA LEU A 3 -14.29 13.88 -47.16
C LEU A 3 -15.01 13.21 -45.98
N ALA A 4 -16.24 12.72 -46.17
CA ALA A 4 -17.00 12.06 -45.10
C ALA A 4 -16.55 10.61 -44.82
N ALA A 5 -15.96 9.92 -45.81
CA ALA A 5 -15.53 8.53 -45.65
C ALA A 5 -14.21 8.37 -44.88
N VAL A 6 -13.35 9.40 -44.89
CA VAL A 6 -12.06 9.40 -44.19
C VAL A 6 -12.24 9.61 -42.67
N LEU A 7 -13.31 10.27 -42.25
CA LEU A 7 -13.59 10.57 -40.84
C LEU A 7 -14.16 9.38 -40.05
N VAL A 8 -14.69 8.37 -40.74
CA VAL A 8 -15.20 7.12 -40.12
C VAL A 8 -14.07 6.11 -39.88
N LEU A 9 -12.91 6.28 -40.51
CA LEU A 9 -11.78 5.35 -40.43
C LEU A 9 -10.87 5.56 -39.20
N PHE A 10 -11.11 6.59 -38.37
CA PHE A 10 -10.39 6.82 -37.11
C PHE A 10 -11.05 6.18 -35.88
N LEU A 11 -12.11 5.39 -36.07
CA LEU A 11 -12.61 4.45 -35.06
C LEU A 11 -11.84 3.12 -35.10
N LEU A 12 -10.54 3.17 -35.44
CA LEU A 12 -9.63 2.06 -35.19
C LEU A 12 -9.41 1.99 -33.69
N VAL A 13 -10.34 1.30 -33.04
CA VAL A 13 -10.24 0.72 -31.72
C VAL A 13 -8.84 0.14 -31.60
N GLY A 14 -7.94 0.90 -30.97
CA GLY A 14 -6.70 0.35 -30.45
C GLY A 14 -7.10 -0.61 -29.36
N CYS A 15 -7.33 -1.87 -29.72
CA CYS A 15 -7.43 -2.95 -28.76
C CYS A 15 -6.05 -3.05 -28.10
N ALA A 16 -5.82 -2.29 -27.03
CA ALA A 16 -4.71 -2.55 -26.14
C ALA A 16 -4.87 -4.01 -25.69
N LYS A 17 -3.90 -4.85 -26.05
CA LYS A 17 -3.93 -6.27 -25.70
C LYS A 17 -3.96 -6.36 -24.17
N LYS A 18 -5.10 -6.80 -23.63
CA LYS A 18 -5.26 -7.13 -22.22
C LYS A 18 -4.20 -8.14 -21.81
N MET A 19 -3.39 -7.79 -20.81
CA MET A 19 -2.40 -8.70 -20.23
C MET A 19 -3.10 -9.64 -19.25
N SER A 20 -2.54 -10.82 -19.02
CA SER A 20 -3.04 -11.74 -18.00
C SER A 20 -2.90 -11.16 -16.59
N GLU A 21 -3.72 -11.65 -15.67
CA GLU A 21 -3.68 -11.25 -14.26
C GLU A 21 -2.27 -11.44 -13.66
N LYS A 22 -1.63 -12.58 -13.95
CA LYS A 22 -0.27 -12.89 -13.50
C LYS A 22 0.76 -11.92 -14.09
N GLU A 23 0.64 -11.55 -15.35
CA GLU A 23 1.57 -10.59 -15.96
C GLU A 23 1.45 -9.20 -15.31
N TYR A 24 0.23 -8.73 -15.00
CA TYR A 24 0.07 -7.50 -14.22
C TYR A 24 0.69 -7.63 -12.83
N TYR A 25 0.49 -8.77 -12.16
CA TYR A 25 1.06 -9.02 -10.84
C TYR A 25 2.59 -9.01 -10.86
N ASP A 26 3.20 -9.74 -11.81
CA ASP A 26 4.66 -9.79 -11.97
C ASP A 26 5.24 -8.39 -12.22
N LEU A 27 4.58 -7.58 -13.05
CA LEU A 27 4.97 -6.18 -13.30
C LEU A 27 4.83 -5.31 -12.06
N ALA A 28 3.75 -5.45 -11.30
CA ALA A 28 3.56 -4.71 -10.05
C ALA A 28 4.70 -5.00 -9.07
N MET A 29 5.03 -6.28 -8.86
CA MET A 29 6.13 -6.71 -8.01
C MET A 29 7.50 -6.25 -8.52
N GLN A 30 7.72 -6.27 -9.84
CA GLN A 30 8.93 -5.73 -10.43
C GLN A 30 9.06 -4.21 -10.17
N SER A 31 7.97 -3.46 -10.32
CA SER A 31 7.95 -2.02 -10.04
C SER A 31 8.21 -1.73 -8.56
N MET A 32 7.70 -2.55 -7.63
CA MET A 32 8.04 -2.44 -6.20
C MET A 32 9.53 -2.64 -5.95
N ASN A 33 10.13 -3.67 -6.56
CA ASN A 33 11.57 -3.93 -6.45
C ASN A 33 12.44 -2.81 -7.05
N GLN A 34 11.87 -2.01 -7.95
CA GLN A 34 12.51 -0.83 -8.54
C GLN A 34 12.16 0.47 -7.82
N GLU A 35 11.46 0.39 -6.68
CA GLU A 35 10.98 1.53 -5.89
C GLU A 35 10.02 2.47 -6.64
N LYS A 36 9.41 1.99 -7.74
CA LYS A 36 8.45 2.74 -8.57
C LYS A 36 7.03 2.53 -8.05
N MET A 37 6.71 3.17 -6.94
CA MET A 37 5.51 2.89 -6.16
C MET A 37 4.21 3.26 -6.89
N GLU A 38 4.17 4.39 -7.58
CA GLU A 38 3.02 4.78 -8.41
C GLU A 38 2.75 3.76 -9.53
N GLN A 39 3.81 3.30 -10.19
CA GLN A 39 3.68 2.30 -11.25
C GLN A 39 3.23 0.94 -10.71
N ALA A 40 3.78 0.51 -9.56
CA ALA A 40 3.35 -0.71 -8.91
C ALA A 40 1.86 -0.64 -8.54
N ARG A 41 1.42 0.48 -7.98
CA ARG A 41 0.01 0.75 -7.66
C ARG A 41 -0.87 0.66 -8.91
N ASP A 42 -0.45 1.28 -10.01
CA ASP A 42 -1.22 1.25 -11.26
C ASP A 42 -1.40 -0.18 -11.79
N TYR A 43 -0.36 -1.02 -11.74
CA TYR A 43 -0.48 -2.41 -12.16
C TYR A 43 -1.36 -3.26 -11.23
N PHE A 44 -1.29 -3.06 -9.91
CA PHE A 44 -2.25 -3.70 -9.00
C PHE A 44 -3.68 -3.21 -9.26
N GLN A 45 -3.88 -1.93 -9.56
CA GLN A 45 -5.20 -1.41 -9.92
C GLN A 45 -5.74 -2.05 -11.21
N LYS A 46 -4.88 -2.32 -12.20
CA LYS A 46 -5.28 -3.07 -13.41
C LYS A 46 -5.79 -4.47 -13.10
N ILE A 47 -5.24 -5.15 -12.10
CA ILE A 47 -5.79 -6.44 -11.63
C ILE A 47 -7.22 -6.24 -11.12
N LEU A 48 -7.46 -5.22 -10.30
CA LEU A 48 -8.80 -4.97 -9.73
C LEU A 48 -9.83 -4.60 -10.80
N ASP A 49 -9.42 -3.79 -11.78
CA ASP A 49 -10.30 -3.32 -12.86
C ASP A 49 -10.64 -4.45 -13.84
N GLU A 50 -9.64 -5.27 -14.21
CA GLU A 50 -9.76 -6.22 -15.29
C GLU A 50 -10.03 -7.66 -14.84
N TYR A 51 -9.70 -7.97 -13.59
CA TYR A 51 -9.82 -9.28 -12.95
C TYR A 51 -10.37 -9.12 -11.53
N PRO A 52 -11.59 -8.59 -11.32
CA PRO A 52 -12.11 -8.29 -9.98
C PRO A 52 -12.33 -9.52 -9.07
N ASN A 53 -12.35 -10.73 -9.64
CA ASN A 53 -12.49 -12.01 -8.92
C ASN A 53 -11.38 -13.01 -9.28
N GLY A 54 -10.24 -12.51 -9.74
CA GLY A 54 -9.06 -13.29 -10.05
C GLY A 54 -8.31 -13.79 -8.82
N VAL A 55 -7.26 -14.57 -9.05
CA VAL A 55 -6.48 -15.22 -7.98
C VAL A 55 -5.66 -14.20 -7.18
N PHE A 56 -5.29 -13.09 -7.79
CA PHE A 56 -4.50 -12.02 -7.20
C PHE A 56 -5.34 -10.81 -6.77
N SER A 57 -6.67 -10.79 -6.97
CA SER A 57 -7.50 -9.62 -6.67
C SER A 57 -7.48 -9.23 -5.20
N SER A 58 -7.51 -10.20 -4.28
CA SER A 58 -7.46 -9.91 -2.84
C SER A 58 -6.12 -9.27 -2.48
N GLU A 59 -5.01 -9.86 -2.93
CA GLU A 59 -3.68 -9.32 -2.71
C GLU A 59 -3.50 -7.95 -3.35
N ALA A 60 -3.92 -7.76 -4.60
CA ALA A 60 -3.88 -6.47 -5.28
C ALA A 60 -4.63 -5.37 -4.52
N LEU A 61 -5.80 -5.69 -3.96
CA LEU A 61 -6.61 -4.75 -3.18
C LEU A 61 -5.87 -4.31 -1.90
N PHE A 62 -5.25 -5.25 -1.20
CA PHE A 62 -4.38 -4.95 -0.05
C PHE A 62 -3.16 -4.11 -0.47
N MET A 63 -2.51 -4.46 -1.57
CA MET A 63 -1.28 -3.83 -2.03
C MET A 63 -1.50 -2.39 -2.53
N VAL A 64 -2.62 -2.08 -3.19
CA VAL A 64 -2.97 -0.70 -3.53
C VAL A 64 -3.11 0.14 -2.26
N ALA A 65 -3.82 -0.37 -1.25
CA ALA A 65 -3.96 0.31 0.03
C ALA A 65 -2.62 0.54 0.74
N PHE A 66 -1.78 -0.49 0.76
CA PHE A 66 -0.45 -0.46 1.37
C PHE A 66 0.47 0.55 0.70
N ILE A 67 0.49 0.58 -0.63
CA ILE A 67 1.29 1.55 -1.38
C ILE A 67 0.82 2.98 -1.11
N ASP A 68 -0.49 3.20 -1.15
CA ASP A 68 -1.09 4.51 -0.85
C ASP A 68 -0.76 4.98 0.57
N ALA A 69 -0.84 4.10 1.58
CA ALA A 69 -0.55 4.45 2.97
C ALA A 69 0.94 4.73 3.20
N ASN A 70 1.79 3.82 2.73
CA ASN A 70 3.17 3.75 3.21
C ASN A 70 4.14 4.53 2.31
N TYR A 71 3.84 4.69 1.03
CA TYR A 71 4.74 5.34 0.07
C TYR A 71 4.19 6.65 -0.46
N LEU A 72 2.94 6.66 -0.94
CA LEU A 72 2.37 7.85 -1.61
C LEU A 72 1.69 8.81 -0.63
N LYS A 73 1.42 8.36 0.60
CA LYS A 73 0.73 9.10 1.67
C LYS A 73 -0.69 9.54 1.27
N ASN A 74 -1.31 8.79 0.36
CA ASN A 74 -2.69 8.94 -0.06
C ASN A 74 -3.64 8.28 0.95
N TYR A 75 -3.62 8.74 2.20
CA TYR A 75 -4.29 8.04 3.31
C TYR A 75 -5.80 7.85 3.11
N ALA A 76 -6.47 8.76 2.39
CA ALA A 76 -7.89 8.63 2.09
C ALA A 76 -8.18 7.44 1.17
N GLU A 77 -7.37 7.27 0.11
CA GLU A 77 -7.50 6.10 -0.78
C GLU A 77 -7.06 4.83 -0.07
N ALA A 78 -5.96 4.86 0.70
CA ALA A 78 -5.53 3.71 1.48
C ALA A 78 -6.64 3.20 2.42
N ARG A 79 -7.30 4.12 3.15
CA ARG A 79 -8.46 3.81 3.99
C ARG A 79 -9.54 3.10 3.18
N ARG A 80 -9.96 3.70 2.06
CA ARG A 80 -11.03 3.16 1.22
C ARG A 80 -10.73 1.73 0.76
N TYR A 81 -9.50 1.46 0.30
CA TYR A 81 -9.11 0.13 -0.17
C TYR A 81 -8.95 -0.89 0.97
N TYR A 82 -8.42 -0.49 2.14
CA TYR A 82 -8.38 -1.40 3.29
C TYR A 82 -9.79 -1.75 3.80
N GLU A 83 -10.70 -0.78 3.85
CA GLU A 83 -12.11 -1.03 4.21
C GLU A 83 -12.79 -1.96 3.20
N GLU A 84 -12.56 -1.75 1.89
CA GLU A 84 -13.05 -2.65 0.84
C GLU A 84 -12.47 -4.07 0.98
N PHE A 85 -11.17 -4.18 1.26
CA PHE A 85 -10.51 -5.47 1.49
C PHE A 85 -11.12 -6.23 2.66
N LEU A 86 -11.34 -5.55 3.79
CA LEU A 86 -11.93 -6.16 4.97
C LEU A 86 -13.40 -6.53 4.78
N GLN A 87 -14.12 -5.78 3.95
CA GLN A 87 -15.50 -6.11 3.59
C GLN A 87 -15.57 -7.35 2.69
N LYS A 88 -14.72 -7.44 1.66
CA LYS A 88 -14.73 -8.53 0.68
C LYS A 88 -14.06 -9.81 1.20
N TYR A 89 -12.99 -9.67 1.97
CA TYR A 89 -12.13 -10.77 2.38
C TYR A 89 -11.87 -10.78 3.90
N PRO A 90 -12.92 -10.82 4.75
CA PRO A 90 -12.79 -10.66 6.20
C PRO A 90 -11.93 -11.74 6.89
N ASN A 91 -11.82 -12.93 6.27
CA ASN A 91 -11.08 -14.09 6.77
C ASN A 91 -9.76 -14.36 6.02
N HIS A 92 -9.32 -13.46 5.14
CA HIS A 92 -8.03 -13.60 4.45
C HIS A 92 -6.87 -13.50 5.43
N GLU A 93 -5.75 -14.14 5.13
CA GLU A 93 -4.55 -14.11 5.98
C GLU A 93 -4.04 -12.68 6.26
N LEU A 94 -4.21 -11.77 5.29
CA LEU A 94 -3.87 -10.34 5.39
C LEU A 94 -4.93 -9.48 6.12
N ALA A 95 -6.08 -10.02 6.53
CA ALA A 95 -7.15 -9.22 7.15
C ALA A 95 -6.72 -8.60 8.49
N SER A 96 -5.91 -9.30 9.28
CA SER A 96 -5.36 -8.73 10.52
C SER A 96 -4.37 -7.60 10.22
N SER A 97 -3.54 -7.75 9.19
CA SER A 97 -2.62 -6.69 8.73
C SER A 97 -3.39 -5.47 8.21
N ALA A 98 -4.45 -5.67 7.43
CA ALA A 98 -5.27 -4.59 6.90
C ALA A 98 -5.96 -3.78 8.02
N ARG A 99 -6.48 -4.46 9.05
CA ARG A 99 -7.03 -3.78 10.25
C ARG A 99 -5.97 -2.96 10.96
N TYR A 100 -4.78 -3.54 11.12
CA TYR A 100 -3.65 -2.87 11.76
C TYR A 100 -3.25 -1.60 11.00
N GLU A 101 -3.01 -1.70 9.69
CA GLU A 101 -2.66 -0.56 8.84
C GLU A 101 -3.74 0.52 8.89
N LEU A 102 -5.02 0.14 8.77
CA LEU A 102 -6.17 1.05 8.81
C LEU A 102 -6.27 1.83 10.13
N GLU A 103 -6.00 1.17 11.26
CA GLU A 103 -5.99 1.79 12.60
C GLU A 103 -4.83 2.79 12.77
N HIS A 104 -3.72 2.59 12.07
CA HIS A 104 -2.49 3.36 12.22
C HIS A 104 -2.18 4.29 11.05
N LEU A 105 -3.09 4.42 10.08
CA LEU A 105 -2.92 5.31 8.92
C LEU A 105 -2.47 6.72 9.31
N GLY A 106 -1.37 7.17 8.70
CA GLY A 106 -0.83 8.50 8.88
C GLY A 106 -0.30 8.81 10.28
N LYS A 107 -0.30 7.84 11.20
CA LYS A 107 0.29 8.02 12.53
C LYS A 107 1.82 8.00 12.40
N PRO A 108 2.53 8.91 13.10
CA PRO A 108 3.98 8.85 13.17
C PRO A 108 4.41 7.57 13.89
N VAL A 109 5.58 7.04 13.52
CA VAL A 109 6.10 5.76 14.01
C VAL A 109 6.20 5.76 15.54
N GLU A 110 6.55 6.89 16.13
CA GLU A 110 6.68 7.12 17.57
C GLU A 110 5.35 6.95 18.34
N GLU A 111 4.21 7.07 17.66
CA GLU A 111 2.91 6.89 18.27
C GLU A 111 2.44 5.43 18.32
N LEU A 112 3.17 4.52 17.68
CA LEU A 112 2.79 3.11 17.58
C LEU A 112 2.90 2.40 18.94
N PRO A 113 1.87 1.64 19.36
CA PRO A 113 1.81 1.03 20.70
C PRO A 113 3.02 0.18 21.07
N PHE A 114 3.63 -0.50 20.10
CA PHE A 114 4.80 -1.35 20.31
C PHE A 114 6.10 -0.57 20.57
N LEU A 115 6.16 0.73 20.24
CA LEU A 115 7.30 1.59 20.52
C LEU A 115 7.18 2.36 21.83
N LYS A 116 5.97 2.44 22.41
CA LYS A 116 5.70 3.16 23.67
C LYS A 116 6.08 2.36 24.93
N GLY A 117 6.48 1.10 24.79
CA GLY A 117 6.91 0.25 25.90
C GLY A 117 8.43 0.23 26.06
N ASP A 118 8.99 1.24 26.74
CA ASP A 118 10.23 1.18 27.57
C ASP A 118 10.81 2.58 27.90
N SER A 119 10.29 3.67 27.31
CA SER A 119 10.82 5.04 27.52
C SER A 119 10.57 5.63 28.91
N THR A 120 9.86 4.92 29.81
CA THR A 120 9.74 5.31 31.23
C THR A 120 10.87 4.80 32.12
N ALA A 121 11.90 4.14 31.55
CA ALA A 121 13.17 3.94 32.23
C ALA A 121 13.88 5.30 32.39
N LYS A 122 13.48 6.04 33.43
CA LYS A 122 14.18 7.21 33.97
C LYS A 122 15.67 6.90 34.00
N ALA A 123 16.45 7.59 33.17
CA ALA A 123 17.91 7.55 33.24
C ALA A 123 18.32 7.78 34.70
N PRO A 124 19.23 6.97 35.29
CA PRO A 124 19.68 7.22 36.65
C PRO A 124 20.30 8.61 36.70
N ASN A 125 19.64 9.50 37.45
CA ASN A 125 20.13 10.82 37.76
C ASN A 125 21.40 10.66 38.60
N ASN A 126 22.56 10.61 37.97
CA ASN A 126 23.83 10.60 38.67
C ASN A 126 24.26 12.04 38.96
N SER A 127 23.56 12.66 39.91
CA SER A 127 23.98 13.89 40.56
C SER A 127 23.96 13.68 42.07
N GLN A 128 24.81 12.78 42.57
CA GLN A 128 25.34 12.84 43.94
C GLN A 128 26.46 11.82 44.20
N SER A 129 27.45 12.28 44.98
CA SER A 129 28.55 11.51 45.58
C SER A 129 29.80 11.25 44.73
N ALA A 130 30.43 12.34 44.26
CA ALA A 130 31.87 12.47 44.44
C ALA A 130 32.10 13.11 45.80
N ALA A 131 32.32 12.30 46.84
CA ALA A 131 32.84 12.76 48.12
C ALA A 131 33.57 11.60 48.82
N SER A 132 34.87 11.86 49.05
CA SER A 132 35.72 11.35 50.14
C SER A 132 35.86 9.84 50.35
N ALA A 133 37.03 9.33 49.98
CA ALA A 133 37.81 8.43 50.85
C ALA A 133 39.29 8.55 50.48
N SER A 134 39.93 9.57 51.06
CA SER A 134 41.34 9.52 51.43
C SER A 134 41.39 9.04 52.88
N GLU A 135 41.89 7.84 53.10
CA GLU A 135 42.70 7.37 54.24
C GLU A 135 42.91 5.86 54.14
#